data_AF-A0A939MK03-F1
#
_entry.id   AF-A0A939MK03-F1
#
_cell.length_a   1.000
_cell.length_b   1.000
_cell.length_c   1.000
_cell.angle_alpha   90.00
_cell.angle_beta   90.00
_cell.angle_gamma   90.00
#
_symmetry.space_group_name_H-M   'P 1'
#
loop_
_entity.id
_entity.type
_entity.pdbx_description
1 polymer ?
#
loop_
_entity_poly.entity_id
_entity_poly.type
_entity_poly.pdbx_seq_one_letter_code
_entity_poly.pdbx_strand_id
1 'polypeptide(L)' 'MAKENCLIVRAAGRQLDLLRGEASRIAKGAKADWWIDHVEVGKRFCFEDAEAKESFALACDSIGIPRRDG' A
#
# COMPACT_ATOMS: atom_id res chain seq x y z
N MET A 1 -9.54 2.43 13.54
CA MET A 1 -9.15 2.85 12.17
C MET A 1 -9.56 1.74 11.22
N ALA A 2 -10.35 2.09 10.21
CA ALA A 2 -10.97 1.12 9.32
C ALA A 2 -9.88 0.27 8.63
N LYS A 3 -9.90 -1.04 8.86
CA LYS A 3 -9.06 -2.02 8.15
C LYS A 3 -9.42 -2.12 6.66
N GLU A 4 -10.45 -1.40 6.24
CA GLU A 4 -11.10 -1.51 4.92
C GLU A 4 -10.20 -0.99 3.80
N ASN A 5 -9.33 -0.03 4.13
CA ASN A 5 -8.45 0.66 3.19
C ASN A 5 -7.00 0.13 3.23
N CYS A 6 -6.83 -1.17 3.48
CA CYS A 6 -5.52 -1.82 3.59
C CYS A 6 -5.27 -2.87 2.50
N LEU A 7 -4.01 -2.97 2.07
CA LEU A 7 -3.49 -3.99 1.16
C LEU A 7 -2.26 -4.66 1.77
N ILE A 8 -2.27 -5.98 1.80
CA ILE A 8 -1.12 -6.80 2.16
C ILE A 8 -0.31 -7.10 0.89
N VAL A 9 0.96 -6.76 0.92
CA VAL A 9 1.92 -7.00 -0.16
C VAL A 9 3.06 -7.90 0.32
N ARG A 10 3.52 -8.77 -0.56
CA ARG A 10 4.73 -9.58 -0.35
C ARG A 10 5.91 -8.92 -1.04
N ALA A 11 6.56 -8.00 -0.36
CA ALA A 11 7.74 -7.28 -0.85
C ALA A 11 8.81 -7.15 0.23
N ALA A 12 10.08 -7.15 -0.19
CA ALA A 12 11.24 -6.97 0.67
C ALA A 12 12.32 -6.12 -0.01
N GLY A 13 13.22 -5.54 0.78
CA GLY A 13 14.34 -4.73 0.30
C GLY A 13 13.88 -3.62 -0.66
N ARG A 14 14.53 -3.53 -1.82
CA ARG A 14 14.28 -2.49 -2.82
C ARG A 14 12.83 -2.43 -3.31
N GLN A 15 12.13 -3.57 -3.41
CA GLN A 15 10.71 -3.58 -3.80
C GLN A 15 9.84 -2.90 -2.73
N LEU A 16 10.17 -3.13 -1.45
CA LEU A 16 9.46 -2.48 -0.36
C LEU A 16 9.72 -0.97 -0.33
N ASP A 17 10.95 -0.54 -0.59
CA ASP A 17 11.28 0.89 -0.64
C ASP A 17 10.59 1.61 -1.80
N LEU A 18 10.46 0.94 -2.94
CA LEU A 18 9.70 1.45 -4.08
C LEU A 18 8.22 1.60 -3.73
N LEU A 19 7.62 0.59 -3.10
CA LEU A 19 6.23 0.66 -2.65
C LEU A 19 5.97 1.77 -1.62
N ARG A 20 6.91 2.01 -0.70
CA ARG A 20 6.82 3.15 0.23
C ARG A 20 6.83 4.49 -0.50
N GLY A 21 7.65 4.60 -1.55
CA GLY A 21 7.67 5.78 -2.41
C GLY A 21 6.33 6.01 -3.10
N GLU A 22 5.75 4.97 -3.70
CA GLU A 22 4.46 5.05 -4.38
C GLU A 22 3.32 5.35 -3.39
N ALA A 23 3.28 4.69 -2.23
CA ALA A 23 2.30 4.98 -1.20
C ALA A 23 2.36 6.45 -0.74
N SER A 24 3.56 6.98 -0.51
CA SER A 24 3.76 8.39 -0.15
C SER A 24 3.29 9.34 -1.25
N ARG A 25 3.57 9.03 -2.52
CA ARG A 25 3.14 9.84 -3.66
C ARG A 25 1.62 9.87 -3.79
N ILE A 26 0.97 8.70 -3.68
CA ILE A 26 -0.48 8.55 -3.79
C ILE A 26 -1.19 9.27 -2.65
N ALA A 27 -0.75 9.04 -1.41
CA ALA A 27 -1.29 9.69 -0.21
C ALA A 27 -1.23 11.22 -0.33
N LYS A 28 -0.09 11.77 -0.78
CA LYS A 28 0.05 13.22 -1.06
C LYS A 28 -0.93 13.72 -2.13
N GLY A 29 -1.13 12.96 -3.20
CA GLY A 29 -2.08 13.32 -4.26
C GLY A 29 -3.53 13.33 -3.76
N ALA A 30 -3.89 12.36 -2.92
CA ALA A 30 -5.22 12.20 -2.33
C ALA A 30 -5.47 13.12 -1.11
N LYS A 31 -4.46 13.87 -0.64
CA LYS A 31 -4.49 14.62 0.63
C LYS A 31 -4.91 13.73 1.83
N ALA A 32 -4.45 12.49 1.81
CA ALA A 32 -4.71 11.47 2.82
C ALA A 32 -3.40 11.04 3.46
N ASP A 33 -3.46 10.52 4.69
CA ASP A 33 -2.33 9.84 5.30
C ASP A 33 -2.31 8.33 4.94
N TRP A 34 -1.13 7.73 5.16
CA TRP A 34 -0.92 6.30 4.99
C TRP A 34 0.04 5.79 6.07
N TRP A 35 -0.07 4.51 6.39
CA TRP A 35 0.84 3.83 7.31
C TRP A 35 1.11 2.40 6.87
N ILE A 36 2.14 1.81 7.47
CA ILE A 36 2.57 0.45 7.15
C ILE A 36 2.73 -0.37 8.42
N ASP A 37 2.08 -1.52 8.45
CA ASP A 37 2.14 -2.49 9.54
C ASP A 37 2.88 -3.76 9.11
N HIS A 38 3.46 -4.44 10.09
CA HIS A 38 3.98 -5.79 9.91
C HIS A 38 2.86 -6.82 10.06
N VAL A 39 2.80 -7.80 9.17
CA VAL A 39 1.91 -8.96 9.29
C VAL A 39 2.69 -10.24 9.01
N GLU A 40 2.21 -11.40 9.48
CA GLU A 40 2.91 -12.69 9.36
C GLU A 40 3.28 -13.09 7.92
N VAL A 41 2.60 -12.48 6.95
CA VAL A 41 2.54 -12.86 5.53
C VAL A 41 3.09 -11.77 4.60
N GLY A 42 3.67 -10.70 5.15
CA GLY A 42 4.21 -9.58 4.38
C GLY A 42 4.11 -8.24 5.11
N LYS A 43 3.86 -7.18 4.35
CA LYS A 43 3.62 -5.82 4.88
C LYS A 43 2.20 -5.40 4.53
N ARG A 44 1.50 -4.81 5.49
CA ARG A 44 0.18 -4.23 5.28
C ARG A 44 0.33 -2.73 5.09
N PHE A 45 0.00 -2.22 3.91
CA PHE A 45 -0.11 -0.80 3.63
C PHE A 45 -1.55 -0.37 3.82
N CYS A 46 -1.78 0.68 4.58
CA CYS A 46 -3.11 1.21 4.85
C CYS A 46 -3.17 2.69 4.49
N PHE A 47 -4.32 3.11 4.01
CA PHE A 47 -4.62 4.48 3.62
C PHE A 47 -5.85 4.96 4.38
N GLU A 48 -5.98 6.26 4.62
CA GLU A 48 -7.24 6.80 5.14
C GLU A 48 -8.36 6.72 4.11
N ASP A 49 -8.01 6.85 2.83
CA ASP A 49 -8.94 6.94 1.72
C ASP A 49 -8.98 5.66 0.85
N ALA A 50 -10.16 5.33 0.35
CA ALA A 50 -10.39 4.12 -0.46
C ALA A 50 -9.82 4.26 -1.89
N GLU A 51 -9.91 5.45 -2.49
CA GLU A 51 -9.35 5.72 -3.82
C GLU A 51 -7.82 5.67 -3.79
N ALA A 52 -7.20 6.11 -2.68
CA ALA A 52 -5.77 5.96 -2.43
C ALA A 52 -5.35 4.49 -2.34
N LYS A 53 -6.14 3.63 -1.66
CA LYS A 53 -5.93 2.18 -1.66
C LYS A 53 -6.02 1.60 -3.07
N GLU A 54 -7.04 1.95 -3.85
CA GLU A 54 -7.22 1.43 -5.21
C GLU A 54 -6.07 1.86 -6.14
N SER A 55 -5.67 3.12 -6.05
CA SER A 55 -4.51 3.64 -6.78
C SER A 55 -3.23 2.89 -6.41
N PHE A 56 -3.04 2.57 -5.13
CA PHE A 56 -1.90 1.78 -4.68
C PHE A 56 -1.96 0.32 -5.17
N ALA A 57 -3.17 -0.25 -5.25
CA ALA A 57 -3.38 -1.57 -5.84
C ALA A 57 -2.93 -1.61 -7.31
N LEU A 58 -3.31 -0.61 -8.10
CA LEU A 58 -2.88 -0.47 -9.50
C LEU A 58 -1.35 -0.29 -9.61
N ALA A 59 -0.75 0.47 -8.70
CA ALA A 59 0.71 0.62 -8.65
C ALA A 59 1.38 -0.74 -8.39
N CYS A 60 0.89 -1.52 -7.42
CA CYS A 60 1.40 -2.87 -7.15
C CYS A 60 1.30 -3.78 -8.38
N ASP A 61 0.18 -3.74 -9.11
CA ASP A 61 -0.04 -4.54 -10.31
C ASP A 61 0.95 -4.14 -11.43
N SER A 62 1.20 -2.84 -11.60
CA SER A 62 2.18 -2.30 -12.56
C SER A 62 3.62 -2.71 -12.26
N ILE A 63 3.97 -2.79 -10.97
CA ILE A 63 5.31 -3.23 -10.51
C ILE A 63 5.42 -4.77 -10.53
N GLY A 64 4.30 -5.49 -10.67
CA GLY A 64 4.26 -6.96 -10.62
C GLY A 64 4.37 -7.53 -9.21
N ILE A 65 3.95 -6.79 -8.19
CA ILE A 65 4.00 -7.24 -6.79
C ILE A 65 2.66 -7.86 -6.40
N PRO A 66 2.63 -9.13 -5.95
CA PRO A 66 1.41 -9.76 -5.47
C PRO A 66 0.82 -9.01 -4.27
N ARG A 67 -0.46 -8.66 -4.38
CA ARG A 67 -1.25 -8.00 -3.35
C ARG A 67 -2.50 -8.80 -2.99
N ARG A 68 -3.04 -8.56 -1.79
CA ARG A 68 -4.37 -9.00 -1.37
C ARG A 68 -4.96 -8.01 -0.37
N ASP A 69 -6.27 -7.96 -0.24
CA ASP A 69 -6.93 -7.15 0.78
C ASP A 69 -6.52 -7.57 2.19
N GLY A 70 -6.43 -6.58 3.09
CA GLY A 70 -5.66 -6.65 4.33
C GLY A 70 -6.41 -6.48 5.63
#